data_AF-A0A091IEI4-F1
#
_entry.id   AF-A0A091IEI4-F1
#
_cell.length_a   1.000
_cell.length_b   1.000
_cell.length_c   1.000
_cell.angle_alpha   90.00
_cell.angle_beta   90.00
_cell.angle_gamma   90.00
#
_symmetry.space_group_name_H-M   'P 1'
#
loop_
_entity.id
_entity.type
_entity.pdbx_description
1 polymer ?
#
loop_
_entity_poly.entity_id
_entity_poly.type
_entity_poly.pdbx_seq_one_letter_code
_entity_poly.pdbx_strand_id
1 'polypeptide(L)'
;YGPDFLCRLIKYLQVVGMFASTYMLLLMSLDRCLAICQPLRSLHRRADRVSVLLTWLLCLLVSIPQIHIFSLRDVGNGVYDCWADFIQPWGPKAYVTWITLMVYIIPVLMLSICYGLISFKIWQNVKLKTAHGPNMGRNSCSRSGMAFARVSSTRLISKAKIRTVKMTFIIVLAFIVCWAPFFFVQMWSVWDTNAPQEASPFIIAMLLASLNSCCNPWIYMLYTGHLFHDLMRRFLCC
;
A
#
# COMPACT_ATOMS: atom_id res chain seq x y z
N TYR A 1 -11.44 -17.98 28.12
CA TYR A 1 -10.60 -17.00 28.83
C TYR A 1 -9.15 -17.21 28.43
N GLY A 2 -8.50 -16.20 27.85
CA GLY A 2 -7.08 -16.26 27.49
C GLY A 2 -6.22 -15.45 28.48
N PRO A 3 -4.94 -15.80 28.68
CA PRO A 3 -4.05 -15.04 29.57
C PRO A 3 -3.76 -13.64 29.03
N ASP A 4 -3.34 -12.70 29.90
CA ASP A 4 -2.96 -11.32 29.53
C ASP A 4 -1.91 -11.28 28.41
N PHE A 5 -0.94 -12.20 28.46
CA PHE A 5 0.04 -12.38 27.39
C PHE A 5 -0.59 -12.59 26.00
N LEU A 6 -1.66 -13.39 25.92
CA LEU A 6 -2.35 -13.66 24.66
C LEU A 6 -3.08 -12.41 24.14
N CYS A 7 -3.68 -11.62 25.03
CA CYS A 7 -4.29 -10.31 24.68
C CYS A 7 -3.24 -9.37 24.06
N ARG A 8 -2.10 -9.19 24.75
CA ARG A 8 -1.01 -8.34 24.26
C ARG A 8 -0.45 -8.83 22.93
N LEU A 9 -0.23 -10.13 22.81
CA LEU A 9 0.29 -10.74 21.58
C LEU A 9 -0.66 -10.55 20.40
N ILE A 10 -1.96 -10.74 20.59
CA ILE A 10 -2.96 -10.55 19.53
C ILE A 10 -2.99 -9.09 19.08
N LYS A 11 -3.04 -8.12 20.01
CA LYS A 11 -3.04 -6.69 19.68
C LYS A 11 -1.74 -6.27 18.98
N TYR A 12 -0.59 -6.79 19.44
CA TYR A 12 0.70 -6.58 18.79
C TYR A 12 0.70 -7.12 17.35
N LEU A 13 0.33 -8.38 17.14
CA LEU A 13 0.32 -9.01 15.81
C LEU A 13 -0.67 -8.34 14.85
N GLN A 14 -1.83 -7.88 15.35
CA GLN A 14 -2.80 -7.14 14.55
C GLN A 14 -2.19 -5.86 13.99
N VAL A 15 -1.46 -5.11 14.81
CA VAL A 15 -0.82 -3.86 14.39
C VAL A 15 0.41 -4.11 13.52
N VAL A 16 1.20 -5.15 13.82
CA VAL A 16 2.29 -5.60 12.93
C VAL A 16 1.75 -5.91 11.54
N GLY A 17 0.64 -6.65 11.45
CA GLY A 17 -0.01 -6.98 10.18
C GLY A 17 -0.48 -5.74 9.42
N MET A 18 -1.03 -4.75 10.13
CA MET A 18 -1.43 -3.46 9.57
C MET A 18 -0.23 -2.71 8.97
N PHE A 19 0.85 -2.52 9.73
CA PHE A 19 2.07 -1.88 9.23
C PHE A 19 2.71 -2.65 8.08
N ALA A 20 2.81 -3.98 8.20
CA ALA A 20 3.40 -4.83 7.17
C ALA A 20 2.61 -4.74 5.86
N SER A 21 1.28 -4.83 5.89
CA SER A 21 0.43 -4.69 4.69
C SER A 21 0.66 -3.35 4.00
N THR A 22 0.65 -2.25 4.76
CA THR A 22 0.80 -0.90 4.23
C THR A 22 2.18 -0.65 3.66
N TYR A 23 3.24 -1.04 4.38
CA TYR A 23 4.60 -0.76 3.95
C TYR A 23 5.06 -1.68 2.83
N MET A 24 4.52 -2.91 2.75
CA MET A 24 4.71 -3.76 1.57
C MET A 24 4.06 -3.16 0.34
N LEU A 25 2.86 -2.58 0.46
CA LEU A 25 2.20 -1.90 -0.65
C LEU A 25 3.00 -0.68 -1.15
N LEU A 26 3.60 0.07 -0.23
CA LEU A 26 4.52 1.16 -0.54
C LEU A 26 5.76 0.66 -1.27
N LEU A 27 6.42 -0.37 -0.72
CA LEU A 27 7.61 -0.96 -1.31
C LEU A 27 7.34 -1.49 -2.72
N MET A 28 6.21 -2.17 -2.92
CA MET A 28 5.77 -2.63 -4.23
C MET A 28 5.55 -1.45 -5.19
N SER A 29 4.90 -0.38 -4.75
CA SER A 29 4.64 0.79 -5.60
C SER A 29 5.93 1.55 -5.94
N LEU A 30 6.88 1.62 -5.01
CA LEU A 30 8.21 2.19 -5.22
C LEU A 30 9.03 1.35 -6.20
N ASP A 31 9.05 0.01 -6.06
CA ASP A 31 9.67 -0.90 -7.04
C ASP A 31 9.12 -0.62 -8.45
N ARG A 32 7.79 -0.48 -8.60
CA ARG A 32 7.18 -0.16 -9.89
C ARG A 32 7.58 1.22 -10.39
N CYS A 33 7.60 2.23 -9.52
CA CYS A 33 8.04 3.57 -9.88
C CYS A 33 9.49 3.55 -10.37
N LEU A 34 10.40 2.93 -9.61
CA LEU A 34 11.82 2.82 -9.96
C LEU A 34 12.01 2.01 -11.24
N ALA A 35 11.34 0.87 -11.41
CA ALA A 35 11.44 0.05 -12.61
C ALA A 35 10.88 0.71 -13.89
N ILE A 36 10.05 1.74 -13.75
CA ILE A 36 9.52 2.56 -14.86
C ILE A 36 10.38 3.80 -15.10
N CYS A 37 10.85 4.44 -14.04
CA CYS A 37 11.65 5.67 -14.10
C CYS A 37 13.15 5.42 -14.36
N GLN A 38 13.71 4.28 -13.93
CA GLN A 38 15.14 3.92 -14.04
C GLN A 38 15.34 2.45 -14.50
N PRO A 39 15.84 2.19 -15.73
CA PRO A 39 15.87 0.85 -16.31
C PRO A 39 17.06 -0.06 -15.91
N LEU A 40 17.84 0.24 -14.87
CA LEU A 40 19.06 -0.54 -14.52
C LEU A 40 18.76 -1.68 -13.53
N ARG A 41 18.59 -2.90 -14.06
CA ARG A 41 17.94 -4.05 -13.39
C ARG A 41 18.85 -4.99 -12.58
N SER A 42 20.18 -4.89 -12.70
CA SER A 42 21.13 -5.84 -12.10
C SER A 42 21.41 -5.56 -10.60
N LEU A 43 21.59 -4.30 -10.23
CA LEU A 43 21.90 -3.90 -8.84
C LEU A 43 20.66 -3.91 -7.92
N HIS A 44 19.46 -3.79 -8.49
CA HIS A 44 18.21 -3.68 -7.71
C HIS A 44 17.86 -4.97 -6.96
N ARG A 45 18.07 -6.17 -7.55
CA ARG A 45 17.64 -7.45 -6.92
C ARG A 45 18.22 -7.72 -5.53
N ARG A 46 19.45 -7.26 -5.23
CA ARG A 46 20.05 -7.41 -3.90
C ARG A 46 19.49 -6.35 -2.94
N ALA A 47 19.31 -5.13 -3.42
CA ALA A 47 18.67 -4.05 -2.68
C ALA A 47 17.22 -4.39 -2.32
N ASP A 48 16.45 -4.99 -3.23
CA ASP A 48 15.04 -5.36 -3.02
C ASP A 48 14.87 -6.31 -1.83
N ARG A 49 15.72 -7.34 -1.74
CA ARG A 49 15.68 -8.30 -0.62
C ARG A 49 16.04 -7.64 0.71
N VAL A 50 17.03 -6.75 0.71
CA VAL A 50 17.41 -5.99 1.91
C VAL A 50 16.28 -5.05 2.32
N SER A 51 15.67 -4.35 1.37
CA SER A 51 14.52 -3.47 1.61
C SER A 51 13.34 -4.21 2.23
N VAL A 52 12.99 -5.40 1.73
CA VAL A 52 11.93 -6.23 2.32
C VAL A 52 12.24 -6.58 3.78
N LEU A 53 13.47 -7.03 4.07
CA LEU A 53 13.88 -7.36 5.44
C LEU A 53 13.84 -6.13 6.35
N LEU A 54 14.36 -5.00 5.90
CA LEU A 54 14.32 -3.74 6.64
C LEU A 54 12.89 -3.28 6.91
N THR A 55 11.98 -3.42 5.94
CA THR A 55 10.56 -3.11 6.13
C THR A 55 9.94 -3.99 7.19
N TRP A 56 10.16 -5.31 7.16
CA TRP A 56 9.65 -6.22 8.19
C TRP A 56 10.18 -5.88 9.59
N LEU A 57 11.49 -5.64 9.72
CA LEU A 57 12.10 -5.24 10.99
C LEU A 57 11.52 -3.91 11.50
N LEU A 58 11.32 -2.93 10.61
CA LEU A 58 10.69 -1.66 10.94
C LEU A 58 9.25 -1.86 11.43
N CYS A 59 8.44 -2.71 10.78
CA CYS A 59 7.07 -2.99 11.21
C CYS A 59 7.04 -3.64 12.61
N LEU A 60 7.96 -4.58 12.88
CA LEU A 60 8.09 -5.21 14.19
C LEU A 60 8.46 -4.20 15.28
N LEU A 61 9.41 -3.30 14.98
CA LEU A 61 9.91 -2.28 15.90
C LEU A 61 8.85 -1.21 16.20
N VAL A 62 8.23 -0.64 15.18
CA VAL A 62 7.22 0.43 15.33
C VAL A 62 5.96 -0.09 16.05
N SER A 63 5.72 -1.40 16.03
CA SER A 63 4.58 -2.01 16.73
C SER A 63 4.85 -2.31 18.21
N ILE A 64 6.09 -2.20 18.72
CA ILE A 64 6.43 -2.49 20.13
C ILE A 64 5.54 -1.77 21.15
N PRO A 65 5.13 -0.49 20.96
CA PRO A 65 4.28 0.20 21.92
C PRO A 65 2.99 -0.54 22.27
N GLN A 66 2.47 -1.40 21.38
CA GLN A 66 1.26 -2.20 21.63
C GLN A 66 1.37 -3.08 22.88
N ILE A 67 2.54 -3.66 23.11
CA ILE A 67 2.76 -4.62 24.21
C ILE A 67 2.65 -3.90 25.55
N HIS A 68 3.03 -2.63 25.60
CA HIS A 68 2.98 -1.81 26.81
C HIS A 68 1.64 -1.12 27.01
N ILE A 69 0.96 -0.73 25.92
CA ILE A 69 -0.30 0.01 25.97
C ILE A 69 -1.49 -0.90 26.29
N PHE A 70 -1.53 -2.12 25.76
CA PHE A 70 -2.67 -3.02 25.95
C PHE A 70 -2.46 -3.97 27.13
N SER A 71 -3.52 -4.19 27.91
CA SER A 71 -3.55 -5.18 29.00
C SER A 71 -4.97 -5.71 29.21
N LEU A 72 -5.07 -6.91 29.79
CA LEU A 72 -6.33 -7.52 30.18
C LEU A 72 -6.88 -6.81 31.43
N ARG A 73 -8.08 -6.25 31.31
CA ARG A 73 -8.74 -5.48 32.38
C ARG A 73 -10.17 -5.92 32.59
N ASP A 74 -10.64 -5.87 33.83
CA ASP A 74 -12.06 -5.99 34.15
C ASP A 74 -12.80 -4.73 33.70
N VAL A 75 -13.72 -4.88 32.74
CA VAL A 75 -14.55 -3.80 32.18
C VAL A 75 -15.87 -3.63 32.95
N GLY A 76 -16.08 -4.41 34.01
CA GLY A 76 -17.28 -4.41 34.85
C GLY A 76 -18.02 -5.75 34.80
N ASN A 77 -18.76 -6.05 35.87
CA ASN A 77 -19.56 -7.28 36.03
C ASN A 77 -18.75 -8.60 35.90
N GLY A 78 -17.45 -8.57 36.21
CA GLY A 78 -16.57 -9.74 36.12
C GLY A 78 -16.21 -10.13 34.67
N VAL A 79 -16.45 -9.25 33.71
CA VAL A 79 -16.08 -9.44 32.30
C VAL A 79 -14.70 -8.84 32.08
N TYR A 80 -13.74 -9.67 31.66
CA TYR A 80 -12.40 -9.25 31.33
C TYR A 80 -12.27 -9.01 29.82
N ASP A 81 -11.77 -7.85 29.43
CA ASP A 81 -11.48 -7.49 28.03
C ASP A 81 -10.10 -6.83 27.89
N CYS A 82 -9.57 -6.86 26.67
CA CYS A 82 -8.23 -6.39 26.32
C CYS A 82 -8.28 -4.91 25.94
N TRP A 83 -8.01 -4.03 26.90
CA TRP A 83 -8.14 -2.57 26.75
C TRP A 83 -6.79 -1.85 26.79
N ALA A 84 -6.76 -0.67 26.17
CA ALA A 84 -5.59 0.21 26.20
C ALA A 84 -5.57 0.98 27.52
N ASP A 85 -4.46 0.93 28.24
CA ASP A 85 -4.21 1.67 29.47
C ASP A 85 -3.24 2.82 29.19
N PHE A 86 -3.73 4.04 29.34
CA PHE A 86 -2.95 5.26 29.14
C PHE A 86 -2.86 6.00 30.46
N ILE A 87 -1.65 6.07 31.02
CA ILE A 87 -1.35 6.81 32.26
C ILE A 87 -1.70 8.30 32.12
N GLN A 88 -1.55 8.83 30.91
CA GLN A 88 -1.73 10.25 30.61
C GLN A 88 -2.98 10.50 29.76
N PRO A 89 -3.75 11.57 30.01
CA PRO A 89 -5.00 11.87 29.31
C PRO A 89 -4.80 12.22 27.83
N TRP A 90 -3.59 12.64 27.43
CA TRP A 90 -3.23 12.88 26.04
C TRP A 90 -2.75 11.61 25.31
N GLY A 91 -2.54 10.50 26.02
CA GLY A 91 -2.04 9.24 25.47
C GLY A 91 -2.86 8.69 24.30
N PRO A 92 -4.20 8.56 24.43
CA PRO A 92 -5.05 8.08 23.34
C PRO A 92 -4.96 8.99 22.09
N LYS A 93 -4.94 10.32 22.30
CA LYS A 93 -4.82 11.34 21.23
C LYS A 93 -3.52 11.19 20.47
N ALA A 94 -2.40 11.11 21.18
CA ALA A 94 -1.09 10.94 20.57
C ALA A 94 -1.01 9.61 19.81
N TYR A 95 -1.49 8.53 20.40
CA TYR A 95 -1.42 7.19 19.83
C TYR A 95 -2.25 7.03 18.55
N VAL A 96 -3.53 7.43 18.58
CA VAL A 96 -4.41 7.33 17.40
C VAL A 96 -3.92 8.26 16.29
N THR A 97 -3.47 9.46 16.64
CA THR A 97 -2.89 10.39 15.66
C THR A 97 -1.63 9.82 15.01
N TRP A 98 -0.73 9.26 15.81
CA TRP A 98 0.50 8.63 15.32
C TRP A 98 0.23 7.47 14.35
N ILE A 99 -0.67 6.54 14.73
CA ILE A 99 -1.01 5.42 13.86
C ILE A 99 -1.67 5.92 12.57
N THR A 100 -2.59 6.88 12.66
CA THR A 100 -3.25 7.44 11.47
C THR A 100 -2.23 8.07 10.51
N LEU A 101 -1.23 8.78 11.03
CA LEU A 101 -0.18 9.38 10.20
C LEU A 101 0.68 8.29 9.52
N MET A 102 1.14 7.31 10.30
CA MET A 102 2.11 6.32 9.81
C MET A 102 1.50 5.23 8.93
N VAL A 103 0.24 4.85 9.19
CA VAL A 103 -0.44 3.78 8.46
C VAL A 103 -1.31 4.31 7.32
N TYR A 104 -1.81 5.54 7.39
CA TYR A 104 -2.72 6.07 6.39
C TYR A 104 -2.18 7.29 5.65
N ILE A 105 -1.92 8.40 6.35
CA ILE A 105 -1.60 9.67 5.68
C ILE A 105 -0.28 9.61 4.90
N ILE A 106 0.83 9.23 5.55
CA ILE A 106 2.15 9.13 4.90
C ILE A 106 2.10 8.13 3.73
N PRO A 107 1.55 6.92 3.90
CA PRO A 107 1.39 5.98 2.81
C PRO A 107 0.57 6.51 1.63
N VAL A 108 -0.58 7.14 1.87
CA VAL A 108 -1.42 7.70 0.80
C VAL A 108 -0.71 8.81 0.04
N LEU A 109 0.01 9.70 0.74
CA LEU A 109 0.82 10.73 0.11
C LEU A 109 1.95 10.12 -0.75
N MET A 110 2.71 9.18 -0.21
CA MET A 110 3.78 8.51 -0.95
C MET A 110 3.26 7.76 -2.18
N LEU A 111 2.14 7.04 -2.04
CA LEU A 111 1.49 6.33 -3.15
C LEU A 111 1.03 7.32 -4.22
N SER A 112 0.31 8.39 -3.85
CA SER A 112 -0.17 9.39 -4.80
C SER A 112 0.97 10.04 -5.58
N ILE A 113 2.09 10.36 -4.92
CA ILE A 113 3.31 10.87 -5.58
C ILE A 113 3.87 9.82 -6.55
N CYS A 114 4.04 8.56 -6.10
CA CYS A 114 4.57 7.50 -6.96
C CYS A 114 3.71 7.28 -8.22
N TYR A 115 2.40 7.17 -8.07
CA TYR A 115 1.49 6.98 -9.22
C TYR A 115 1.40 8.25 -10.09
N GLY A 116 1.50 9.43 -9.51
CA GLY A 116 1.61 10.70 -10.23
C GLY A 116 2.87 10.77 -11.11
N LEU A 117 4.03 10.34 -10.58
CA LEU A 117 5.27 10.25 -11.36
C LEU A 117 5.17 9.21 -12.49
N ILE A 118 4.56 8.06 -12.20
CA ILE A 118 4.34 7.00 -13.21
C ILE A 118 3.43 7.52 -14.33
N SER A 119 2.31 8.16 -14.00
CA SER A 119 1.37 8.69 -15.00
C SER A 119 2.00 9.81 -15.83
N PHE A 120 2.76 10.71 -15.20
CA PHE A 120 3.52 11.76 -15.88
C PHE A 120 4.55 11.18 -16.85
N LYS A 121 5.31 10.16 -16.42
CA LYS A 121 6.28 9.48 -17.30
C LYS A 121 5.59 8.77 -18.45
N ILE A 122 4.46 8.10 -18.22
CA ILE A 122 3.69 7.46 -19.30
C ILE A 122 3.19 8.52 -20.29
N TRP A 123 2.63 9.63 -19.80
CA TRP A 123 2.13 10.73 -20.63
C TRP A 123 3.24 11.36 -21.48
N GLN A 124 4.42 11.61 -20.90
CA GLN A 124 5.58 12.12 -21.63
C GLN A 124 6.00 11.15 -22.75
N ASN A 125 6.00 9.84 -22.49
CA ASN A 125 6.31 8.82 -23.49
C ASN A 125 5.26 8.74 -24.61
N VAL A 126 3.98 8.94 -24.30
CA VAL A 126 2.90 8.99 -25.31
C VAL A 126 3.00 10.26 -26.15
N LYS A 127 3.19 11.43 -25.52
CA LYS A 127 3.35 12.72 -26.22
C LYS A 127 4.55 12.73 -27.17
N LEU A 128 5.68 12.14 -26.78
CA LEU A 128 6.84 11.99 -27.66
C LEU A 128 6.52 11.16 -28.91
N LYS A 129 5.69 10.12 -28.79
CA LYS A 129 5.26 9.28 -29.94
C LYS A 129 4.33 10.03 -30.88
N THR A 130 3.38 10.80 -30.35
CA THR A 130 2.45 11.57 -31.19
C THR A 130 3.18 12.72 -31.90
N ALA A 131 4.27 13.24 -31.33
CA ALA A 131 5.10 14.26 -31.96
C ALA A 131 6.02 13.71 -33.08
N HIS A 132 6.44 12.44 -33.02
CA HIS A 132 7.17 11.74 -34.10
C HIS A 132 6.21 10.93 -34.99
N GLY A 133 5.19 11.59 -35.56
CA GLY A 133 4.13 10.94 -36.34
C GLY A 133 4.63 9.92 -37.40
N PRO A 134 3.77 8.99 -37.83
CA PRO A 134 4.10 7.96 -38.82
C PRO A 134 4.21 8.56 -40.23
N ASN A 135 5.20 9.42 -40.48
CA ASN A 135 5.55 9.88 -41.83
C ASN A 135 6.74 9.07 -42.36
N MET A 136 6.50 7.79 -42.61
CA MET A 136 7.28 7.04 -43.59
C MET A 136 6.61 7.22 -44.95
N GLY A 137 6.79 8.41 -45.51
CA GLY A 137 6.21 8.85 -46.77
C GLY A 137 7.14 9.82 -47.50
N ARG A 138 8.28 9.28 -47.96
CA ARG A 138 9.00 9.64 -49.20
C ARG A 138 9.63 11.05 -49.34
N ASN A 139 10.94 11.02 -49.60
CA ASN A 139 11.82 12.02 -50.25
C ASN A 139 12.29 13.26 -49.47
N SER A 140 13.58 13.30 -49.13
CA SER A 140 14.62 14.09 -49.83
C SER A 140 15.91 14.25 -49.00
N CYS A 141 17.04 14.32 -49.71
CA CYS A 141 18.41 14.44 -49.20
C CYS A 141 18.69 15.73 -48.42
N SER A 142 19.67 15.64 -47.50
CA SER A 142 20.82 16.55 -47.33
C SER A 142 21.03 17.14 -45.92
N ARG A 143 22.28 16.92 -45.45
CA ARG A 143 23.14 17.76 -44.60
C ARG A 143 22.96 17.80 -43.07
N SER A 144 23.92 17.14 -42.42
CA SER A 144 24.87 17.73 -41.46
C SER A 144 24.27 18.60 -40.35
N GLY A 145 23.87 17.94 -39.26
CA GLY A 145 23.81 18.52 -37.93
C GLY A 145 24.12 17.42 -36.94
N MET A 146 25.21 17.60 -36.18
CA MET A 146 25.68 16.68 -35.15
C MET A 146 24.64 16.59 -34.03
N ALA A 147 23.60 15.80 -34.26
CA ALA A 147 22.68 15.41 -33.22
C ALA A 147 23.44 14.46 -32.31
N PHE A 148 23.88 14.97 -31.16
CA PHE A 148 24.05 14.13 -29.99
C PHE A 148 22.74 13.38 -29.81
N ALA A 149 22.69 12.16 -30.35
CA ALA A 149 21.70 11.16 -30.05
C ALA A 149 21.87 10.87 -28.56
N ARG A 150 21.27 11.73 -27.73
CA ARG A 150 21.20 11.52 -26.30
C ARG A 150 20.38 10.27 -26.15
N VAL A 151 21.09 9.19 -25.88
CA VAL A 151 20.62 7.87 -25.49
C VAL A 151 19.70 8.06 -24.27
N SER A 152 18.44 8.38 -24.51
CA SER A 152 17.36 7.93 -23.63
C SER A 152 16.58 6.96 -24.47
N SER A 153 16.96 5.69 -24.40
CA SER A 153 16.11 4.58 -24.80
C SER A 153 14.76 4.80 -24.13
N THR A 154 13.81 5.44 -24.82
CA THR A 154 12.39 5.44 -24.50
C THR A 154 11.91 4.03 -24.78
N ARG A 155 12.43 3.10 -23.98
CA ARG A 155 12.12 1.68 -24.05
C ARG A 155 10.64 1.61 -23.78
N LEU A 156 9.89 1.36 -24.85
CA LEU A 156 8.45 1.19 -24.86
C LEU A 156 8.01 0.53 -23.55
N ILE A 157 7.23 1.22 -22.72
CA ILE A 157 6.70 0.61 -21.50
C ILE A 157 5.85 -0.58 -21.96
N SER A 158 6.35 -1.79 -21.72
CA SER A 158 5.70 -3.02 -22.18
C SER A 158 4.27 -3.07 -21.64
N LYS A 159 3.34 -3.63 -22.44
CA LYS A 159 1.97 -3.93 -22.00
C LYS A 159 1.94 -4.69 -20.67
N ALA A 160 2.94 -5.55 -20.43
CA ALA A 160 3.10 -6.25 -19.15
C ALA A 160 3.38 -5.31 -17.96
N LYS A 161 4.18 -4.26 -18.13
CA LYS A 161 4.45 -3.27 -17.06
C LYS A 161 3.22 -2.44 -16.75
N ILE A 162 2.48 -1.98 -17.77
CA ILE A 162 1.21 -1.23 -17.60
C ILE A 162 0.19 -2.10 -16.88
N ARG A 163 0.13 -3.38 -17.25
CA ARG A 163 -0.70 -4.38 -16.57
C ARG A 163 -0.34 -4.48 -15.08
N THR A 164 0.93 -4.50 -14.71
CA THR A 164 1.28 -4.49 -13.28
C THR A 164 0.93 -3.17 -12.59
N VAL A 165 1.12 -2.01 -13.21
CA VAL A 165 0.76 -0.70 -12.63
C VAL A 165 -0.74 -0.58 -12.38
N LYS A 166 -1.58 -1.01 -13.33
CA LYS A 166 -3.04 -0.95 -13.17
C LYS A 166 -3.52 -1.87 -12.04
N MET A 167 -2.88 -3.03 -11.81
CA MET A 167 -3.14 -3.85 -10.61
C MET A 167 -2.85 -3.08 -9.35
N THR A 168 -1.61 -2.58 -9.22
CA THR A 168 -1.15 -1.98 -7.98
C THR A 168 -1.93 -0.70 -7.67
N PHE A 169 -2.37 0.05 -8.70
CA PHE A 169 -3.28 1.18 -8.54
C PHE A 169 -4.64 0.78 -7.97
N ILE A 170 -5.23 -0.33 -8.41
CA ILE A 170 -6.49 -0.85 -7.85
C ILE A 170 -6.31 -1.26 -6.38
N ILE A 171 -5.19 -1.92 -6.05
CA ILE A 171 -4.87 -2.29 -4.66
C ILE A 171 -4.78 -1.04 -3.78
N VAL A 172 -4.15 0.02 -4.27
CA VAL A 172 -4.02 1.29 -3.55
C VAL A 172 -5.35 1.99 -3.34
N LEU A 173 -6.22 2.01 -4.35
CA LEU A 173 -7.57 2.55 -4.20
C LEU A 173 -8.38 1.76 -3.16
N ALA A 174 -8.33 0.43 -3.22
CA ALA A 174 -9.01 -0.42 -2.24
C ALA A 174 -8.49 -0.15 -0.82
N PHE A 175 -7.17 -0.03 -0.65
CA PHE A 175 -6.55 0.35 0.62
C PHE A 175 -7.11 1.68 1.13
N ILE A 176 -7.12 2.73 0.30
CA ILE A 176 -7.62 4.06 0.70
C ILE A 176 -9.08 3.97 1.15
N VAL A 177 -9.94 3.34 0.36
CA VAL A 177 -11.38 3.26 0.63
C VAL A 177 -11.69 2.42 1.86
N CYS A 178 -11.00 1.30 2.07
CA CYS A 178 -11.22 0.43 3.23
C CYS A 178 -10.70 1.04 4.54
N TRP A 179 -9.59 1.78 4.49
CA TRP A 179 -8.96 2.36 5.69
C TRP A 179 -9.47 3.76 6.07
N ALA A 180 -9.95 4.54 5.10
CA ALA A 180 -10.50 5.87 5.35
C ALA A 180 -11.56 5.92 6.47
N PRO A 181 -12.64 5.10 6.44
CA PRO A 181 -13.67 5.17 7.47
C PRO A 181 -13.14 4.79 8.86
N PHE A 182 -12.25 3.79 8.94
CA PHE A 182 -11.63 3.38 10.20
C PHE A 182 -10.83 4.52 10.83
N PHE A 183 -9.90 5.14 10.09
CA PHE A 183 -9.05 6.21 10.64
C PHE A 183 -9.82 7.49 10.92
N PHE A 184 -10.84 7.79 10.11
CA PHE A 184 -11.72 8.92 10.35
C PHE A 184 -12.49 8.76 11.66
N VAL A 185 -13.09 7.59 11.87
CA VAL A 185 -13.86 7.29 13.08
C VAL A 185 -12.96 7.24 14.33
N GLN A 186 -11.75 6.69 14.21
CA GLN A 186 -10.77 6.68 15.30
C GLN A 186 -10.34 8.10 15.69
N MET A 187 -10.09 8.97 14.72
CA MET A 187 -9.78 10.38 14.99
C MET A 187 -10.96 11.11 15.62
N TRP A 188 -12.18 10.88 15.13
CA TRP A 188 -13.39 11.47 15.71
C TRP A 188 -13.54 11.05 17.18
N SER A 189 -13.49 9.75 17.46
CA SER A 189 -13.64 9.15 18.80
C SER A 189 -12.73 9.77 19.85
N VAL A 190 -11.52 10.17 19.46
CA VAL A 190 -10.48 10.63 20.39
C VAL A 190 -10.40 12.15 20.51
N TRP A 191 -10.89 12.88 19.51
CA TRP A 191 -10.88 14.35 19.49
C TRP A 191 -12.21 14.98 19.90
N ASP A 192 -13.33 14.28 19.73
CA ASP A 192 -14.66 14.75 20.11
C ASP A 192 -15.28 13.84 21.17
N THR A 193 -15.56 14.42 22.35
CA THR A 193 -16.16 13.73 23.49
C THR A 193 -17.63 13.36 23.28
N ASN A 194 -18.30 13.95 22.28
CA ASN A 194 -19.72 13.67 21.96
C ASN A 194 -19.88 12.61 20.86
N ALA A 195 -18.79 11.96 20.44
CA ALA A 195 -18.84 10.95 19.40
C ALA A 195 -19.73 9.76 19.83
N PRO A 196 -20.71 9.33 19.03
CA PRO A 196 -21.56 8.19 19.36
C PRO A 196 -20.78 6.87 19.18
N GLN A 197 -20.10 6.44 20.25
CA GLN A 197 -19.26 5.22 20.27
C GLN A 197 -20.09 3.92 20.09
N GLU A 198 -21.37 3.94 20.49
CA GLU A 198 -22.28 2.78 20.52
C GLU A 198 -23.14 2.64 19.25
N ALA A 199 -22.98 3.53 18.26
CA ALA A 199 -23.80 3.53 17.06
C ALA A 199 -23.32 2.45 16.06
N SER A 200 -24.26 1.73 15.45
CA SER A 200 -23.99 0.75 14.38
C SER A 200 -23.03 1.23 13.26
N PRO A 201 -23.06 2.49 12.76
CA PRO A 201 -22.07 2.97 11.79
C PRO A 201 -20.63 3.01 12.32
N PHE A 202 -20.43 3.20 13.62
CA PHE A 202 -19.11 3.23 14.26
C PHE A 202 -18.47 1.83 14.24
N ILE A 203 -19.26 0.81 14.59
CA ILE A 203 -18.85 -0.60 14.53
C ILE A 203 -18.58 -1.04 13.09
N ILE A 204 -19.43 -0.66 12.14
CA ILE A 204 -19.25 -0.99 10.73
C ILE A 204 -17.95 -0.35 10.19
N ALA A 205 -17.68 0.91 10.53
CA ALA A 205 -16.44 1.61 10.16
C ALA A 205 -15.18 0.94 10.75
N MET A 206 -15.29 0.41 11.97
CA MET A 206 -14.22 -0.39 12.60
C MET A 206 -13.94 -1.69 11.83
N LEU A 207 -14.99 -2.35 11.32
CA LEU A 207 -14.90 -3.61 10.59
C LEU A 207 -14.37 -3.44 9.15
N LEU A 208 -14.57 -2.27 8.53
CA LEU A 208 -14.08 -1.95 7.18
C LEU A 208 -12.56 -2.09 7.04
N ALA A 209 -11.79 -1.84 8.11
CA ALA A 209 -10.34 -2.09 8.11
C ALA A 209 -10.00 -3.58 7.91
N SER A 210 -10.84 -4.49 8.41
CA SER A 210 -10.65 -5.93 8.26
C SER A 210 -10.86 -6.40 6.81
N LEU A 211 -11.66 -5.67 6.03
CA LEU A 211 -11.88 -5.94 4.60
C LEU A 211 -10.61 -5.75 3.78
N ASN A 212 -9.67 -4.89 4.20
CA ASN A 212 -8.40 -4.70 3.49
C ASN A 212 -7.62 -6.02 3.35
N SER A 213 -7.61 -6.85 4.39
CA SER A 213 -6.99 -8.18 4.34
C SER A 213 -7.74 -9.13 3.39
N CYS A 214 -9.07 -9.05 3.37
CA CYS A 214 -9.93 -9.87 2.50
C CYS A 214 -9.81 -9.47 1.03
N CYS A 215 -9.67 -8.18 0.71
CA CYS A 215 -9.61 -7.68 -0.67
C CYS A 215 -8.36 -8.15 -1.43
N ASN A 216 -7.25 -8.40 -0.73
CA ASN A 216 -5.97 -8.78 -1.34
C ASN A 216 -6.09 -10.04 -2.23
N PRO A 217 -6.58 -11.20 -1.75
CA PRO A 217 -6.85 -12.39 -2.59
C PRO A 217 -7.75 -12.13 -3.80
N TRP A 218 -8.83 -11.36 -3.65
CA TRP A 218 -9.75 -11.07 -4.75
C TRP A 218 -9.11 -10.21 -5.84
N ILE A 219 -8.32 -9.21 -5.45
CA ILE A 219 -7.62 -8.35 -6.40
C ILE A 219 -6.56 -9.16 -7.17
N TYR A 220 -5.82 -10.03 -6.47
CA TYR A 220 -4.91 -10.94 -7.15
C TYR A 220 -5.68 -11.90 -8.05
N MET A 221 -6.76 -12.55 -7.58
CA MET A 221 -7.54 -13.54 -8.34
C MET A 221 -8.21 -12.96 -9.59
N LEU A 222 -8.78 -11.75 -9.53
CA LEU A 222 -9.27 -11.06 -10.73
C LEU A 222 -8.12 -10.83 -11.70
N TYR A 223 -6.96 -10.47 -11.13
CA TYR A 223 -5.78 -10.00 -11.84
C TYR A 223 -5.05 -11.11 -12.61
N THR A 224 -4.75 -12.17 -11.87
CA THR A 224 -4.23 -13.45 -12.33
C THR A 224 -5.33 -14.32 -12.89
N GLY A 225 -6.62 -13.96 -12.87
CA GLY A 225 -7.70 -14.77 -13.45
C GLY A 225 -7.44 -15.18 -14.90
N HIS A 226 -6.80 -14.32 -15.68
CA HIS A 226 -6.29 -14.69 -17.01
C HIS A 226 -5.13 -15.70 -16.97
N LEU A 227 -4.20 -15.54 -16.02
CA LEU A 227 -3.06 -16.43 -15.81
C LEU A 227 -3.49 -17.79 -15.23
N PHE A 228 -4.48 -17.79 -14.34
CA PHE A 228 -5.11 -18.95 -13.71
C PHE A 228 -5.98 -19.68 -14.73
N HIS A 229 -6.69 -18.96 -15.60
CA HIS A 229 -7.39 -19.57 -16.74
C HIS A 229 -6.41 -20.15 -17.76
N ASP A 230 -5.24 -19.54 -17.99
CA ASP A 230 -4.17 -20.09 -18.82
C ASP A 230 -3.45 -21.29 -18.18
N LEU A 231 -3.24 -21.25 -16.85
CA LEU A 231 -2.67 -22.35 -16.07
C LEU A 231 -3.65 -23.52 -15.96
N MET A 232 -4.92 -23.27 -15.65
CA MET A 232 -5.99 -24.28 -15.64
C MET A 232 -6.19 -24.88 -17.03
N ARG A 233 -6.12 -24.09 -18.11
CA ARG A 233 -6.09 -24.65 -19.48
C ARG A 233 -4.89 -25.55 -19.72
N ARG A 234 -3.71 -25.20 -19.21
CA ARG A 234 -2.50 -26.05 -19.37
C ARG A 234 -2.54 -27.30 -18.51
N PHE A 235 -3.15 -27.25 -17.32
CA PHE A 235 -3.31 -28.40 -16.43
C PHE A 235 -4.47 -29.32 -16.81
N LEU A 236 -5.55 -28.79 -17.41
CA LEU A 236 -6.70 -29.56 -17.91
C LEU A 236 -6.55 -30.03 -19.37
N CYS A 237 -5.46 -29.66 -20.05
CA CYS A 237 -5.07 -30.20 -21.35
C CYS A 237 -3.86 -31.16 -21.27
N CYS A 238 -3.54 -31.65 -20.06
CA CYS A 238 -2.78 -32.87 -19.84
C CYS A 238 -3.73 -33.96 -19.36
#